data_AF-A0A349EPA0-F1
#
_entry.id   AF-A0A349EPA0-F1
#
_cell.length_a   1.000
_cell.length_b   1.000
_cell.length_c   1.000
_cell.angle_alpha   90.00
_cell.angle_beta   90.00
_cell.angle_gamma   90.00
#
_symmetry.space_group_name_H-M   'P 1'
#
loop_
_entity.id
_entity.type
_entity.pdbx_description
1 polymer ?
#
loop_
_entity_poly.entity_id
_entity_poly.type
_entity_poly.pdbx_seq_one_letter_code
_entity_poly.pdbx_strand_id
1 'polypeptide(L)' 'MQGSVYHLELIDLDEKTGDYVIVHELLHFSVPNHGKLWKSLMAAYVGDYEKLERRLSRRALRPRLK' A
#
# COMPACT_ATOMS: atom_id res chain seq x y z
N MET A 1 9.19 -13.39 2.12
CA MET A 1 8.04 -13.55 1.20
C MET A 1 7.15 -12.34 1.38
N GLN A 2 7.30 -11.29 0.55
CA GLN A 2 6.31 -10.22 0.49
C GLN A 2 5.16 -10.73 -0.37
N GLY A 3 4.03 -11.07 0.25
CA GLY A 3 2.84 -11.53 -0.43
C GLY A 3 2.12 -10.35 -1.06
N SER A 4 1.86 -10.42 -2.36
CA SER A 4 0.90 -9.55 -3.04
C SER A 4 -0.49 -9.85 -2.47
N VAL A 5 -1.04 -8.91 -1.70
CA VAL A 5 -2.34 -9.09 -1.05
C VAL A 5 -3.43 -8.58 -1.98
N TYR A 6 -3.92 -9.45 -2.86
CA TYR A 6 -5.18 -9.21 -3.57
C TYR A 6 -6.33 -9.76 -2.72
N HIS A 7 -7.04 -8.88 -2.03
CA HIS A 7 -8.18 -9.27 -1.21
C HIS A 7 -9.38 -8.35 -1.44
N LEU A 8 -10.59 -8.93 -1.47
CA LEU A 8 -11.86 -8.20 -1.68
C LEU A 8 -12.10 -7.09 -0.65
N GLU A 9 -11.43 -7.13 0.50
CA GLU A 9 -11.44 -6.06 1.51
C GLU A 9 -10.80 -4.72 1.03
N LEU A 10 -10.13 -4.70 -0.13
CA LEU A 10 -9.62 -3.47 -0.73
C LEU A 10 -10.71 -2.64 -1.43
N ILE A 11 -11.88 -3.21 -1.68
CA ILE A 11 -12.99 -2.52 -2.36
C ILE A 11 -13.56 -1.36 -1.53
N ASP A 12 -13.44 -1.41 -0.20
CA ASP A 12 -13.91 -0.38 0.74
C ASP A 12 -12.79 0.57 1.22
N LEU A 13 -11.73 0.73 0.42
CA LEU A 13 -10.72 1.76 0.66
C LEU A 13 -11.21 3.11 0.15
N ASP A 14 -10.95 4.18 0.91
CA ASP A 14 -11.07 5.51 0.34
C ASP A 14 -10.02 5.72 -0.75
N GLU A 15 -10.36 6.53 -1.73
CA GLU A 15 -9.62 6.79 -2.98
C GLU A 15 -8.11 6.91 -2.74
N LYS A 16 -7.69 7.74 -1.78
CA LYS A 16 -6.25 7.96 -1.50
C LYS A 16 -5.51 6.69 -1.07
N THR A 17 -6.14 5.80 -0.31
CA THR A 17 -5.49 4.52 0.03
C THR A 17 -5.66 3.46 -1.06
N GLY A 18 -6.68 3.58 -1.90
CA GLY A 18 -6.74 2.85 -3.17
C GLY A 18 -5.53 3.18 -4.06
N ASP A 19 -5.29 4.46 -4.30
CA ASP A 19 -4.15 4.95 -5.09
C ASP A 19 -2.82 4.46 -4.52
N TYR A 20 -2.66 4.53 -3.19
CA TYR A 20 -1.49 3.99 -2.51
C TYR A 20 -1.27 2.51 -2.84
N VAL A 21 -2.31 1.66 -2.71
CA VAL A 21 -2.18 0.21 -2.96
C VAL A 21 -1.91 -0.06 -4.43
N ILE A 22 -2.59 0.64 -5.35
CA ILE A 22 -2.38 0.47 -6.79
C ILE A 22 -0.92 0.79 -7.15
N VAL A 23 -0.42 1.96 -6.74
CA VAL A 23 0.97 2.34 -7.03
C VAL A 23 1.95 1.41 -6.32
N HIS A 24 1.66 0.97 -5.10
CA HIS A 24 2.49 0.01 -4.35
C HIS A 24 2.69 -1.30 -5.13
N GLU A 25 1.60 -1.90 -5.59
CA GLU A 25 1.65 -3.15 -6.35
C GLU A 25 2.30 -2.95 -7.74
N LEU A 26 2.01 -1.84 -8.43
CA LEU A 26 2.64 -1.52 -9.71
C LEU A 26 4.16 -1.32 -9.57
N LEU A 27 4.63 -0.71 -8.49
CA LEU A 27 6.06 -0.52 -8.26
C LEU A 27 6.80 -1.83 -8.05
N HIS A 28 6.17 -2.87 -7.50
CA HIS A 28 6.82 -4.17 -7.32
C HIS A 28 7.27 -4.82 -8.63
N PHE A 29 6.63 -4.48 -9.76
CA PHE A 29 7.06 -4.95 -11.09
C PHE A 29 8.39 -4.34 -11.54
N SER A 30 8.75 -3.15 -11.03
CA SER A 30 9.97 -2.42 -11.43
C SER A 30 11.04 -2.40 -10.34
N VAL A 31 10.63 -2.26 -9.08
CA VAL A 31 11.50 -2.17 -7.90
C VAL A 31 10.89 -3.05 -6.79
N PRO A 32 11.26 -4.33 -6.70
CA PRO A 32 10.56 -5.31 -5.84
C PRO A 32 10.82 -5.14 -4.34
N ASN A 33 11.80 -4.30 -3.98
CA ASN A 33 12.19 -4.09 -2.59
C ASN A 33 11.88 -2.65 -2.16
N HIS A 34 11.32 -2.48 -0.96
CA HIS A 34 10.98 -1.18 -0.37
C HIS A 34 12.21 -0.36 0.13
N GLY A 35 13.29 -0.38 -0.64
CA GLY A 35 14.50 0.39 -0.40
C GLY A 35 14.37 1.87 -0.77
N LYS A 36 15.48 2.62 -0.71
CA LYS A 36 15.49 4.07 -0.94
C LYS A 36 14.86 4.50 -2.27
N LEU A 37 15.13 3.75 -3.35
CA LEU A 37 14.55 4.03 -4.67
C LEU A 37 13.02 3.88 -4.66
N TRP A 38 12.52 2.75 -4.15
CA TRP A 38 11.08 2.51 -4.05
C TRP A 38 10.37 3.59 -3.24
N LYS A 39 10.94 3.98 -2.09
CA LYS A 39 10.40 5.05 -1.24
C LYS A 39 10.34 6.39 -1.95
N SER A 40 11.37 6.69 -2.75
CA SER A 40 11.42 7.93 -3.55
C SER A 40 10.35 7.93 -4.65
N LEU A 41 10.13 6.78 -5.30
CA LEU A 41 9.08 6.64 -6.31
C LEU A 41 7.67 6.72 -5.71
N MET A 42 7.42 6.07 -4.58
CA MET A 42 6.14 6.23 -3.87
C MET A 42 5.88 7.68 -3.47
N ALA A 43 6.90 8.38 -2.96
CA ALA A 43 6.77 9.80 -2.64
C ALA A 43 6.46 10.65 -3.88
N ALA A 44 7.09 10.34 -5.02
CA ALA A 44 6.86 11.07 -6.27
C ALA A 44 5.43 10.86 -6.83
N TYR A 45 4.90 9.64 -6.75
CA TYR A 45 3.57 9.32 -7.31
C TYR A 45 2.42 9.61 -6.36
N VAL A 46 2.59 9.38 -5.06
CA VAL A 46 1.50 9.40 -4.06
C VAL A 46 1.67 10.52 -3.03
N GLY A 47 2.86 11.11 -2.92
CA GLY A 47 3.16 12.14 -1.93
C GLY A 47 3.44 11.56 -0.54
N ASP A 48 2.72 12.01 0.49
CA ASP A 48 2.88 11.57 1.89
C ASP A 48 2.30 10.16 2.11
N TYR A 49 2.88 9.17 1.41
CA TYR A 49 2.42 7.79 1.40
C TYR A 49 2.56 7.11 2.76
N GLU A 50 3.46 7.59 3.61
CA GLU A 50 3.73 7.03 4.94
C GLU A 50 2.51 7.20 5.86
N LYS A 51 1.73 8.28 5.70
CA LYS A 51 0.43 8.42 6.38
C LYS A 51 -0.56 7.35 5.95
N LEU A 52 -0.60 7.04 4.65
CA LEU A 52 -1.49 6.04 4.06
C LEU A 52 -1.08 4.63 4.50
N GLU A 53 0.22 4.35 4.52
CA GLU A 53 0.79 3.11 5.04
C GLU A 53 0.39 2.88 6.51
N ARG A 54 0.59 3.88 7.38
CA ARG A 54 0.15 3.79 8.79
C ARG A 54 -1.36 3.63 8.95
N ARG A 55 -2.17 4.19 8.04
CA ARG A 55 -3.63 4.01 8.05
C ARG A 55 -3.99 2.58 7.68
N LEU A 56 -3.37 2.03 6.63
CA LEU A 56 -3.62 0.67 6.14
C LEU A 56 -3.18 -0.38 7.18
N SER A 57 -1.99 -0.22 7.77
CA SER A 57 -1.51 -1.11 8.84
C SER A 57 -2.45 -1.15 10.04
N ARG A 58 -3.04 -0.01 10.42
CA ARG A 58 -4.05 0.03 11.50
C ARG A 58 -5.34 -0.70 11.15
N ARG A 59 -5.77 -0.70 9.88
CA ARG A 59 -6.90 -1.53 9.43
C ARG A 59 -6.57 -3.01 9.47
N ALA A 60 -5.38 -3.41 9.00
CA ALA A 60 -4.93 -4.80 9.00
C ALA A 60 -4.76 -5.40 10.42
N LEU A 61 -4.48 -4.55 11.41
CA LEU A 61 -4.39 -4.95 12.82
C LEU A 61 -5.75 -5.08 13.53
N ARG A 62 -6.87 -4.70 12.89
CA ARG A 62 -8.20 -4.96 13.48
C ARG A 62 -8.50 -6.46 13.39
N PRO A 63 -8.92 -7.11 14.48
CA PRO A 63 -9.33 -8.51 14.43
C PRO A 63 -10.44 -8.66 13.39
N ARG A 64 -10.30 -9.63 12.48
CA ARG A 64 -11.41 -10.07 11.63
C ARG A 64 -12.50 -10.60 12.55
N LEU A 65 -13.53 -9.78 12.78
CA LEU A 65 -14.76 -10.24 13.42
C LEU A 65 -15.34 -11.31 12.50
N LYS A 66 -15.41 -12.55 13.00
CA LYS A 66 -16.07 -13.67 12.34
C LYS A 66 -17.57 -13.45 12.30
#